data_AF-A0A371QWC7-F1
#
_entry.id   AF-A0A371QWC7-F1
#
_cell.length_a   1.000
_cell.length_b   1.000
_cell.length_c   1.000
_cell.angle_alpha   90.00
_cell.angle_beta   90.00
_cell.angle_gamma   90.00
#
_symmetry.space_group_name_H-M   'P 1'
#
loop_
_entity.id
_entity.type
_entity.pdbx_description
1 polymer ?
#
loop_
_entity_poly.entity_id
_entity_poly.type
_entity_poly.pdbx_seq_one_letter_code
_entity_poly.pdbx_strand_id
1 'polypeptide(L)'
;MKRRDFLKFVAAIAAGAVGGYLLTRPRIRKADVVVVGGGLAGSTIVKNLKGLDVVVIERGEYYVVGPAKEDIVLGLAQPGEYATRFEKYI
;
A
#
# COMPACT_ATOMS: atom_id res chain seq x y z
N MET A 1 10.26 -47.52 -18.50
CA MET A 1 10.75 -46.15 -18.78
C MET A 1 12.26 -46.16 -18.86
N LYS A 2 12.87 -45.51 -19.87
CA LYS A 2 14.33 -45.38 -19.95
C LYS A 2 14.79 -44.30 -18.97
N ARG A 3 16.03 -44.39 -18.46
CA ARG A 3 16.63 -43.39 -17.54
C ARG A 3 16.46 -41.94 -18.02
N ARG A 4 16.57 -41.71 -19.33
CA ARG A 4 16.37 -40.38 -19.96
C ARG A 4 14.95 -39.84 -19.80
N ASP A 5 13.94 -40.70 -19.88
CA ASP A 5 12.53 -40.27 -19.77
C ASP A 5 12.18 -39.90 -18.33
N PHE A 6 12.73 -40.65 -17.37
CA PHE A 6 12.63 -40.33 -15.94
C PHE A 6 13.30 -38.98 -15.61
N LEU A 7 14.51 -38.74 -16.13
CA LEU A 7 15.21 -37.46 -15.95
C LEU A 7 14.43 -36.27 -16.53
N LYS A 8 13.84 -36.42 -17.72
CA LYS A 8 12.99 -35.38 -18.32
C LYS A 8 11.75 -35.09 -17.48
N PHE A 9 11.11 -36.14 -16.95
CA PHE A 9 9.92 -36.00 -16.11
C PHE A 9 10.24 -35.28 -14.79
N VAL A 10 11.33 -35.67 -14.11
CA VAL A 10 11.77 -35.00 -12.87
C VAL A 10 12.15 -33.53 -13.15
N ALA A 11 12.83 -33.25 -14.26
CA ALA A 11 13.16 -31.89 -14.65
C ALA A 11 11.92 -31.03 -14.93
N ALA A 12 10.90 -31.61 -15.59
CA ALA A 12 9.63 -30.92 -15.84
C ALA A 12 8.87 -30.62 -14.54
N ILE A 13 8.84 -31.55 -13.59
CA ILE A 13 8.24 -31.32 -12.26
C ILE A 13 9.00 -30.23 -11.50
N ALA A 14 10.33 -30.28 -11.50
CA ALA A 14 11.16 -29.28 -10.83
C ALA A 14 10.97 -27.88 -11.43
N ALA A 15 10.94 -27.78 -12.76
CA ALA A 15 10.67 -26.52 -13.46
C ALA A 15 9.26 -26.00 -13.16
N GLY A 16 8.25 -26.87 -13.14
CA GLY A 16 6.88 -26.52 -12.78
C GLY A 16 6.76 -26.03 -11.34
N ALA A 17 7.43 -26.68 -10.38
CA ALA A 17 7.44 -26.28 -8.98
C ALA A 17 8.13 -24.92 -8.77
N VAL A 18 9.28 -24.69 -9.41
CA VAL A 18 10.01 -23.42 -9.33
C VAL A 18 9.23 -22.28 -10.00
N GLY A 19 8.67 -22.53 -11.19
CA GLY A 19 7.84 -21.56 -11.90
C GLY A 19 6.58 -21.20 -11.12
N GLY A 20 5.90 -22.21 -10.55
CA GLY A 20 4.75 -22.03 -9.67
C GLY A 20 5.10 -21.19 -8.45
N TYR A 21 6.18 -21.52 -7.74
CA TYR A 21 6.64 -20.77 -6.57
C TYR A 21 6.99 -19.31 -6.89
N LEU A 22 7.65 -19.04 -8.00
CA LEU A 22 8.00 -17.67 -8.40
C LEU A 22 6.78 -16.81 -8.78
N LEU A 23 5.73 -17.44 -9.30
CA LEU A 23 4.47 -16.77 -9.65
C LEU A 23 3.57 -16.55 -8.44
N THR A 24 3.56 -17.49 -7.49
CA THR A 24 2.68 -17.44 -6.31
C THR A 24 3.34 -16.82 -5.10
N ARG A 25 4.65 -16.56 -5.11
CA ARG A 25 5.32 -15.91 -3.98
C ARG A 25 4.67 -14.54 -3.70
N PRO A 26 4.34 -14.24 -2.44
CA PRO A 26 3.87 -12.91 -2.08
C PRO A 26 4.94 -11.89 -2.47
N ARG A 27 4.59 -10.95 -3.33
CA ARG A 27 5.46 -9.80 -3.64
C ARG A 27 5.44 -8.88 -2.42
N ILE A 28 6.36 -9.13 -1.50
CA ILE A 28 6.58 -8.25 -0.36
C ILE A 28 7.29 -7.01 -0.89
N ARG A 29 6.59 -5.88 -0.94
CA ARG A 29 7.23 -4.58 -1.11
C ARG A 29 7.94 -4.26 0.20
N LYS A 30 9.25 -4.07 0.14
CA LYS A 30 10.00 -3.52 1.27
C LYS A 30 9.85 -2.00 1.22
N ALA A 31 9.58 -1.42 2.37
CA ALA A 31 9.56 0.02 2.60
C ALA A 31 10.42 0.28 3.84
N ASP A 32 11.07 1.43 3.91
CA ASP A 32 11.87 1.81 5.08
C ASP A 32 10.94 2.17 6.25
N VAL A 33 9.78 2.77 5.94
CA VAL A 33 8.77 3.17 6.93
C VAL A 33 7.37 2.89 6.41
N VAL A 34 6.50 2.36 7.27
CA VAL A 34 5.07 2.23 7.02
C VAL A 34 4.31 3.14 7.98
N VAL A 35 3.50 4.05 7.44
CA VAL A 35 2.62 4.93 8.20
C VAL A 35 1.18 4.47 8.01
N VAL A 36 0.49 4.13 9.10
CA VAL A 36 -0.93 3.75 9.07
C VAL A 36 -1.75 4.96 9.50
N GLY A 37 -2.56 5.47 8.59
CA GLY A 37 -3.32 6.71 8.75
C GLY A 37 -2.63 7.91 8.10
N GLY A 38 -3.23 8.47 7.05
CA GLY A 38 -2.78 9.64 6.30
C GLY A 38 -3.31 10.98 6.81
N GLY A 39 -4.06 10.99 7.92
CA GLY A 39 -4.58 12.22 8.53
C GLY A 39 -3.47 13.19 8.99
N LEU A 40 -3.84 14.19 9.79
CA LEU A 40 -2.94 15.30 10.15
C LEU A 40 -1.57 14.84 10.68
N ALA A 41 -1.53 13.90 11.62
CA ALA A 41 -0.28 13.40 12.18
C ALA A 41 0.54 12.60 11.16
N GLY A 42 -0.09 11.67 10.44
CA GLY A 42 0.59 10.81 9.47
C GLY A 42 1.19 11.60 8.31
N SER A 43 0.40 12.48 7.69
CA SER A 43 0.87 13.38 6.63
C SER A 43 1.99 14.33 7.10
N THR A 44 1.92 14.80 8.35
CA THR A 44 3.00 15.63 8.94
C THR A 44 4.29 14.83 9.08
N ILE A 45 4.24 13.59 9.56
CA ILE A 45 5.42 12.73 9.69
C ILE A 45 6.02 12.43 8.31
N VAL A 46 5.20 12.01 7.35
CA VAL A 46 5.66 11.68 5.97
C VAL A 46 6.42 12.84 5.35
N LYS A 47 5.92 14.08 5.50
CA LYS A 47 6.59 15.29 4.99
C LYS A 47 8.00 15.50 5.55
N ASN A 48 8.29 14.98 6.75
CA ASN A 48 9.58 15.10 7.42
C ASN A 48 10.53 13.92 7.13
N LEU A 49 10.01 12.78 6.66
CA LEU A 49 10.80 11.56 6.36
C LEU A 49 11.39 11.59 4.94
N LYS A 50 12.17 12.62 4.63
CA LYS A 50 12.80 12.76 3.31
C LYS A 50 13.90 11.72 3.11
N GLY A 51 13.95 11.12 1.91
CA GLY A 51 15.02 10.18 1.52
C GLY A 51 14.80 8.73 1.95
N LEU A 52 13.61 8.40 2.46
CA LEU A 52 13.19 7.04 2.80
C LEU A 52 12.05 6.58 1.86
N ASP A 53 11.96 5.29 1.54
CA ASP A 53 10.78 4.70 0.90
C ASP A 53 9.67 4.55 1.93
N VAL A 54 8.74 5.51 1.95
CA VAL A 54 7.63 5.55 2.88
C VAL A 54 6.35 5.07 2.21
N VAL A 55 5.66 4.13 2.84
CA VAL A 55 4.33 3.66 2.42
C VAL A 55 3.29 4.14 3.41
N VAL A 56 2.28 4.85 2.92
CA VAL A 56 1.12 5.26 3.72
C VAL A 56 -0.05 4.33 3.42
N ILE A 57 -0.64 3.76 4.47
CA ILE A 57 -1.84 2.93 4.40
C ILE A 57 -3.00 3.75 4.97
N GLU A 58 -3.99 4.04 4.14
CA GLU A 58 -5.19 4.78 4.50
C GLU A 58 -6.41 4.16 3.82
N ARG A 59 -7.58 4.26 4.46
CA ARG A 59 -8.82 3.62 3.99
C ARG A 59 -9.50 4.38 2.87
N GLY A 60 -9.28 5.69 2.78
CA GLY A 60 -9.93 6.57 1.80
C GLY A 60 -8.94 7.44 1.03
N GLU A 61 -9.45 8.17 0.03
CA GLU A 61 -8.67 9.12 -0.77
C GLU A 61 -8.61 10.53 -0.16
N TYR A 62 -9.47 10.79 0.83
CA TYR A 62 -9.66 12.10 1.43
C TYR A 62 -9.55 12.05 2.95
N TYR A 63 -8.97 13.10 3.52
CA TYR A 63 -9.03 13.41 4.93
C TYR A 63 -9.91 14.65 5.14
N VAL A 64 -10.91 14.54 6.01
CA VAL A 64 -11.72 15.69 6.46
C VAL A 64 -11.08 16.25 7.73
N VAL A 65 -10.72 17.53 7.70
CA VAL A 65 -10.05 18.18 8.81
C VAL A 65 -11.00 18.26 10.02
N GLY A 66 -10.60 17.66 11.14
CA GLY A 66 -11.42 17.52 12.35
C GLY A 66 -12.02 18.81 12.93
N PRO A 67 -11.29 19.94 12.97
CA PRO A 67 -11.80 21.24 13.44
C PRO A 67 -12.93 21.86 12.60
N ALA A 68 -13.33 21.19 11.51
CA ALA A 68 -14.41 21.64 10.64
C ALA A 68 -15.70 20.83 10.79
N LYS A 69 -15.72 19.86 11.71
CA LYS A 69 -16.91 19.02 11.93
C LYS A 69 -18.08 19.82 12.47
N GLU A 70 -17.81 20.82 13.29
CA GLU A 70 -18.79 21.70 13.89
C GLU A 70 -19.52 22.48 12.79
N ASP A 71 -18.79 23.08 11.85
CA ASP A 71 -19.38 23.82 10.73
C ASP A 71 -20.24 22.93 9.83
N ILE A 72 -19.80 21.70 9.58
CA ILE A 72 -20.55 20.72 8.79
C ILE A 72 -21.84 20.31 9.51
N VAL A 73 -21.77 20.03 10.82
CA VAL A 73 -22.94 19.65 11.63
C VAL A 73 -23.94 20.80 11.75
N LEU A 74 -23.44 22.04 11.81
CA LEU A 74 -24.26 23.24 11.85
C LEU A 74 -24.79 23.68 10.47
N GLY A 75 -24.41 22.99 9.39
CA GLY A 75 -24.83 23.31 8.03
C GLY A 75 -24.19 24.58 7.45
N LEU A 76 -23.11 25.07 8.07
CA LEU A 76 -22.37 26.27 7.65
C LEU A 76 -21.40 25.99 6.49
N ALA A 77 -21.06 24.71 6.26
CA ALA A 77 -20.14 24.29 5.22
C ALA A 77 -20.43 22.87 4.74
N GLN A 78 -20.02 22.54 3.51
CA GLN A 78 -20.09 21.18 3.01
C GLN A 78 -18.81 20.37 3.33
N PRO A 79 -18.90 19.04 3.52
CA PRO A 79 -17.74 18.19 3.79
C PRO A 79 -16.61 18.31 2.76
N GLY A 80 -16.96 18.57 1.49
CA GLY A 80 -16.00 18.74 0.40
C GLY A 80 -15.12 19.98 0.54
N GLU A 81 -15.58 21.02 1.23
CA GLU A 81 -14.82 22.27 1.45
C GLU A 81 -13.63 22.04 2.39
N TYR A 82 -13.72 21.02 3.25
CA TYR A 82 -12.70 20.65 4.23
C TYR A 82 -12.03 19.31 3.93
N ALA A 83 -12.34 18.71 2.78
CA ALA A 83 -11.70 17.48 2.33
C ALA A 83 -10.37 17.80 1.66
N THR A 84 -9.30 17.18 2.13
CA THR A 84 -7.98 17.26 1.47
C THR A 84 -7.61 15.89 0.91
N ARG A 85 -7.12 15.87 -0.34
CA ARG A 85 -6.62 14.65 -0.97
C ARG A 85 -5.25 14.28 -0.41
N PHE A 86 -5.03 12.99 -0.21
CA PHE A 86 -3.73 12.49 0.25
C PHE A 86 -2.61 12.69 -0.77
N GLU A 87 -2.93 12.79 -2.07
CA GLU A 87 -1.98 13.11 -3.16
C GLU A 87 -1.20 14.40 -2.92
N LYS A 88 -1.69 15.31 -2.06
CA LYS A 88 -1.04 16.60 -1.79
C LYS A 88 0.03 16.52 -0.69
N TYR A 89 0.15 15.38 0.01
CA TYR A 89 1.01 15.23 1.19
C TYR A 89 1.91 13.98 1.18
N ILE A 90 1.70 13.08 0.22
CA ILE A 90 2.53 11.90 -0.03
C ILE A 90 3.42 12.20 -1.23
#